data_AF-A0A359CGQ8-F1
#
_entry.id   AF-A0A359CGQ8-F1
#
_cell.length_a   1.000
_cell.length_b   1.000
_cell.length_c   1.000
_cell.angle_alpha   90.00
_cell.angle_beta   90.00
_cell.angle_gamma   90.00
#
_symmetry.space_group_name_H-M   'P 1'
#
loop_
_entity.id
_entity.type
_entity.pdbx_description
1 polymer ?
#
loop_
_entity_poly.entity_id
_entity_poly.type
_entity_poly.pdbx_seq_one_letter_code
_entity_poly.pdbx_strand_id
1 'polypeptide(L)'
;MDNNNLEIPVWFAMSAPFCRELKAQQLLDKRCIESFIPMRYDVVAKKGGKKSRELVPAIHNLLFVRTTRSIIQETKREILFLQYLTQAERGKNIPIIVPEKQMQQFIAVSGTNNEQLIYLKPEEINLKRGTPVRIHGGAFDGVEGIFVKVKGIRSRRVVVLIKGVTAVVTAEIQSDLIEVLSAQ
;
A
#
# COMPACT_ATOMS: atom_id res chain seq x y z
N MET A 1 -18.37 -16.24 -32.35
CA MET A 1 -18.53 -16.69 -30.94
C MET A 1 -17.23 -16.34 -30.29
N ASP A 2 -17.14 -15.10 -29.81
CA ASP A 2 -15.87 -14.54 -29.42
C ASP A 2 -15.81 -14.71 -27.91
N ASN A 3 -14.94 -15.62 -27.48
CA ASN A 3 -14.65 -15.88 -26.08
C ASN A 3 -14.31 -14.54 -25.41
N ASN A 4 -15.32 -13.98 -24.74
CA ASN A 4 -15.22 -12.78 -23.92
C ASN A 4 -14.37 -13.14 -22.71
N ASN A 5 -13.06 -13.24 -22.91
CA ASN A 5 -12.07 -13.42 -21.88
C ASN A 5 -12.00 -12.08 -21.15
N LEU A 6 -13.01 -11.79 -20.32
CA LEU A 6 -13.03 -10.59 -19.48
C LEU A 6 -11.76 -10.64 -18.62
N GLU A 7 -10.76 -9.84 -18.99
CA GLU A 7 -9.62 -9.61 -18.12
C GLU A 7 -10.17 -9.07 -16.80
N ILE A 8 -9.99 -9.84 -15.72
CA ILE A 8 -10.45 -9.45 -14.40
C ILE A 8 -9.55 -8.29 -13.92
N PRO A 9 -10.11 -7.17 -13.46
CA PRO A 9 -9.32 -6.08 -12.91
C PRO A 9 -8.51 -6.55 -11.69
N VAL A 10 -7.22 -6.19 -11.68
CA VAL A 10 -6.30 -6.48 -10.58
C VAL A 10 -5.59 -5.20 -10.13
N TRP A 11 -5.03 -5.22 -8.93
CA TRP A 11 -4.26 -4.10 -8.39
C TRP A 11 -2.80 -4.19 -8.83
N PHE A 12 -2.36 -3.26 -9.68
CA PHE A 12 -0.96 -3.09 -10.05
C PHE A 12 -0.28 -2.12 -9.10
N ALA A 13 0.88 -2.50 -8.57
CA ALA A 13 1.77 -1.54 -7.92
C ALA A 13 2.56 -0.78 -8.99
N MET A 14 2.43 0.55 -8.99
CA MET A 14 3.03 1.43 -9.98
C MET A 14 3.98 2.41 -9.31
N SER A 15 4.97 2.88 -10.07
CA SER A 15 5.86 3.94 -9.69
C SER A 15 5.64 5.20 -10.52
N ALA A 16 5.62 6.36 -9.86
CA ALA A 16 5.53 7.68 -10.49
C ALA A 16 6.71 8.56 -10.05
N PRO A 17 7.88 8.47 -10.73
CA PRO A 17 9.11 9.14 -10.31
C PRO A 17 8.96 10.67 -10.21
N PHE A 18 9.77 11.27 -9.33
CA PHE A 18 9.80 12.70 -8.99
C PHE A 18 8.55 13.19 -8.24
N CYS A 19 8.04 12.37 -7.32
CA CYS A 19 6.88 12.66 -6.48
C CYS A 19 5.63 13.01 -7.30
N ARG A 20 5.44 12.32 -8.44
CA ARG A 20 4.34 12.59 -9.37
C ARG A 20 3.13 11.69 -9.13
N GLU A 21 3.08 10.96 -8.02
CA GLU A 21 1.96 10.08 -7.66
C GLU A 21 0.60 10.79 -7.71
N LEU A 22 0.47 11.98 -7.11
CA LEU A 22 -0.79 12.75 -7.15
C LEU A 22 -1.16 13.20 -8.56
N LYS A 23 -0.17 13.57 -9.38
CA LYS A 23 -0.39 13.92 -10.79
C LYS A 23 -0.81 12.69 -11.61
N ALA A 24 -0.23 11.52 -11.32
CA ALA A 24 -0.62 10.27 -11.94
C ALA A 24 -2.08 9.93 -11.60
N GLN A 25 -2.46 10.00 -10.32
CA GLN A 25 -3.84 9.79 -9.88
C GLN A 25 -4.82 10.71 -10.59
N GLN A 26 -4.54 12.02 -10.66
CA GLN A 26 -5.40 12.96 -11.41
C GLN A 26 -5.59 12.59 -12.90
N LEU A 27 -4.56 12.04 -13.54
CA LEU A 27 -4.66 11.60 -14.93
C LEU A 27 -5.42 10.27 -15.07
N LEU A 28 -5.33 9.39 -14.08
CA LEU A 28 -6.09 8.14 -14.00
C LEU A 28 -7.57 8.40 -13.71
N ASP A 29 -7.88 9.34 -12.81
CA ASP A 29 -9.25 9.73 -12.46
C ASP A 29 -10.00 10.27 -13.67
N LYS A 30 -9.34 11.08 -14.52
CA LYS A 30 -9.89 11.57 -15.79
C LYS A 30 -10.27 10.45 -16.77
N ARG A 31 -9.72 9.25 -16.57
CA ARG A 31 -9.97 8.05 -17.38
C ARG A 31 -10.87 7.05 -16.64
N CYS A 32 -11.41 7.43 -15.48
CA CYS A 32 -12.20 6.57 -14.61
C CYS A 32 -11.46 5.28 -14.20
N ILE A 33 -10.13 5.36 -14.04
CA ILE A 33 -9.31 4.25 -13.58
C ILE A 33 -9.12 4.38 -12.06
N GLU A 34 -9.57 3.38 -11.32
CA GLU A 34 -9.45 3.32 -9.87
C GLU A 34 -7.97 3.29 -9.46
N SER A 35 -7.61 4.17 -8.51
CA SER A 35 -6.25 4.24 -7.99
C SER A 35 -6.22 4.61 -6.51
N PHE A 36 -5.17 4.16 -5.81
CA PHE A 36 -4.97 4.39 -4.39
C PHE A 36 -3.55 4.84 -4.10
N ILE A 37 -3.41 5.92 -3.33
CA ILE A 37 -2.14 6.41 -2.81
C ILE A 37 -2.26 6.40 -1.28
N PRO A 38 -1.35 5.74 -0.55
CA PRO A 38 -1.33 5.84 0.91
C PRO A 38 -0.96 7.27 1.30
N MET A 39 -1.82 7.92 2.07
CA MET A 39 -1.65 9.31 2.50
C MET A 39 -1.38 9.39 4.01
N ARG A 40 -0.78 10.51 4.45
CA ARG A 40 -0.62 10.86 5.86
C ARG A 40 -0.71 12.36 6.05
N TYR A 41 -1.08 12.81 7.24
CA TYR A 41 -0.93 14.21 7.62
C TYR A 41 0.52 14.50 7.96
N ASP A 42 1.07 15.58 7.42
CA ASP A 42 2.41 16.06 7.72
C ASP A 42 2.41 17.59 7.87
N VAL A 43 3.38 18.13 8.59
CA VAL A 43 3.53 19.58 8.80
C VAL A 43 4.45 20.13 7.72
N VAL A 44 3.86 20.73 6.70
CA VAL A 44 4.59 21.30 5.57
C VAL A 44 4.90 22.77 5.84
N ALA A 45 6.17 23.13 5.69
CA ALA A 45 6.59 24.53 5.72
C ALA A 45 6.32 25.19 4.36
N LYS A 46 5.45 26.20 4.34
CA LYS A 46 5.18 26.99 3.13
C LYS A 46 6.21 28.09 2.93
N LYS A 47 6.32 28.56 1.68
CA LYS A 47 7.07 29.78 1.36
C LYS A 47 6.52 30.93 2.22
N GLY A 48 7.37 31.56 3.01
CA GLY A 48 7.00 32.56 4.01
C GLY A 48 6.92 32.06 5.45
N GLY A 49 7.36 30.82 5.74
CA GLY A 49 7.54 30.32 7.11
C GLY A 49 6.27 29.83 7.82
N LYS A 50 5.10 30.00 7.19
CA LYS A 50 3.83 29.48 7.69
C LYS A 50 3.83 27.94 7.60
N LYS A 51 3.62 27.28 8.73
CA LYS A 51 3.42 25.83 8.79
C LYS A 51 1.93 25.53 8.57
N SER A 52 1.63 24.56 7.71
CA SER A 52 0.28 24.01 7.57
C SER A 52 0.30 22.49 7.62
N ARG A 53 -0.72 21.93 8.25
CA ARG A 53 -0.96 20.48 8.24
C ARG A 53 -1.62 20.12 6.92
N GLU A 54 -0.95 19.29 6.13
CA GLU A 54 -1.40 18.90 4.79
C GLU A 54 -1.40 17.38 4.65
N LEU A 55 -2.31 16.88 3.82
CA LEU A 55 -2.36 15.47 3.46
C LEU A 55 -1.36 15.23 2.32
N VAL A 56 -0.31 14.47 2.60
CA VAL A 56 0.79 14.18 1.66
C VAL A 56 0.93 12.67 1.43
N PRO A 57 1.50 12.24 0.29
CA PRO A 57 1.82 10.83 0.07
C PRO A 57 2.73 10.30 1.19
N ALA A 58 2.32 9.21 1.82
CA ALA A 58 3.10 8.57 2.88
C ALA A 58 4.32 7.82 2.35
N ILE A 59 4.25 7.36 1.09
CA ILE A 59 5.33 6.74 0.35
C ILE A 59 5.47 7.45 -1.00
N HIS A 60 6.61 8.09 -1.23
CA HIS A 60 6.87 8.81 -2.47
C HIS A 60 7.03 7.87 -3.66
N ASN A 61 6.60 8.35 -4.82
CA ASN A 61 6.64 7.65 -6.10
C ASN A 61 5.87 6.32 -6.12
N LEU A 62 4.93 6.07 -5.21
CA LEU A 62 4.13 4.85 -5.14
C LEU A 62 2.64 5.15 -5.31
N LEU A 63 1.97 4.37 -6.16
CA LEU A 63 0.52 4.29 -6.23
C LEU A 63 0.09 2.89 -6.66
N PHE A 64 -1.14 2.52 -6.30
CA PHE A 64 -1.78 1.29 -6.73
C PHE A 64 -2.88 1.62 -7.72
N VAL A 65 -3.01 0.84 -8.78
CA VAL A 65 -3.97 1.08 -9.86
C VAL A 65 -4.77 -0.19 -10.10
N ARG A 66 -6.09 -0.13 -9.98
CA ARG A 66 -6.97 -1.28 -10.22
C ARG A 66 -7.52 -1.21 -11.64
N THR A 67 -7.07 -2.14 -12.48
CA THR A 67 -7.49 -2.18 -13.88
C THR A 67 -7.09 -3.50 -14.52
N THR A 68 -7.37 -3.67 -15.82
CA THR A 68 -6.96 -4.82 -16.62
C THR A 68 -5.57 -4.61 -17.22
N ARG A 69 -4.95 -5.69 -17.70
CA ARG A 69 -3.59 -5.63 -18.25
C ARG A 69 -3.55 -4.77 -19.52
N SER A 70 -4.58 -4.88 -20.35
CA SER A 70 -4.70 -4.12 -21.59
C SER A 70 -4.81 -2.61 -21.30
N ILE A 71 -5.68 -2.21 -20.37
CA ILE A 71 -5.90 -0.79 -20.03
C ILE A 71 -4.65 -0.16 -19.41
N ILE A 72 -3.97 -0.85 -18.48
CA ILE A 72 -2.75 -0.28 -17.88
C ILE A 72 -1.63 -0.13 -18.92
N GLN A 73 -1.51 -1.04 -19.89
CA GLN A 73 -0.50 -0.95 -20.94
C GLN A 73 -0.75 0.23 -21.87
N GLU A 74 -2.01 0.48 -22.24
CA GLU A 74 -2.42 1.65 -22.99
C GLU A 74 -2.14 2.94 -22.19
N THR A 75 -2.59 2.98 -20.94
CA THR A 75 -2.41 4.12 -20.04
C THR A 75 -0.93 4.51 -19.89
N LYS A 76 -0.02 3.53 -19.83
CA LYS A 76 1.43 3.78 -19.77
C LYS A 76 2.00 4.43 -21.03
N ARG A 77 1.40 4.20 -22.19
CA ARG A 77 1.84 4.84 -23.45
C ARG A 77 1.54 6.34 -23.47
N GLU A 78 0.53 6.75 -22.72
CA GLU A 78 0.10 8.15 -22.65
C GLU A 78 0.70 8.84 -21.42
N ILE A 79 0.71 8.16 -20.27
CA ILE A 79 1.32 8.63 -19.03
C ILE A 79 2.74 8.05 -18.93
N LEU A 80 3.67 8.62 -19.72
CA LEU A 80 5.02 8.07 -19.90
C LEU A 80 5.84 7.91 -18.61
N PHE A 81 5.51 8.67 -17.57
CA PHE A 81 6.19 8.57 -16.28
C PHE A 81 5.60 7.52 -15.34
N LEU A 82 4.48 6.90 -15.68
CA LEU A 82 3.86 5.85 -14.89
C LEU A 82 4.52 4.51 -15.25
N GLN A 83 5.25 3.92 -14.31
CA GLN A 83 6.03 2.70 -14.53
C GLN A 83 5.54 1.56 -13.64
N TYR A 84 5.77 0.31 -14.04
CA TYR A 84 5.48 -0.81 -13.15
C TYR A 84 6.50 -0.83 -12.02
N LEU A 85 6.03 -1.10 -10.82
CA LEU A 85 6.90 -1.65 -9.79
C LEU A 85 7.05 -3.15 -10.10
N THR A 86 8.28 -3.62 -10.24
CA THR A 86 8.57 -4.98 -10.70
C THR A 86 9.32 -5.78 -9.67
N GLN A 87 9.05 -7.09 -9.63
CA GLN A 87 9.85 -8.06 -8.88
C GLN A 87 10.56 -9.02 -9.85
N ALA A 88 11.73 -9.50 -9.45
CA ALA A 88 12.45 -10.52 -10.21
C ALA A 88 11.84 -11.90 -9.95
N GLU A 89 11.35 -12.55 -11.00
CA GLU A 89 10.88 -13.92 -10.98
C GLU A 89 11.53 -14.71 -12.12
N ARG A 90 12.24 -15.79 -11.77
CA ARG A 90 12.92 -16.68 -12.74
C ARG A 90 13.79 -15.92 -13.76
N GLY A 91 14.51 -14.88 -13.30
CA GLY A 91 15.38 -14.06 -14.15
C GLY A 91 14.67 -13.01 -15.02
N LYS A 92 13.35 -12.81 -14.85
CA LYS A 92 12.58 -11.78 -15.54
C LYS A 92 11.97 -10.80 -14.53
N ASN A 93 11.93 -9.51 -14.87
CA ASN A 93 11.22 -8.52 -14.09
C ASN A 93 9.74 -8.53 -14.49
N ILE A 94 8.89 -8.96 -13.56
CA ILE A 94 7.43 -8.99 -13.75
C ILE A 94 6.76 -7.88 -12.94
N PRO A 95 5.63 -7.31 -13.41
CA PRO A 95 4.85 -6.36 -12.62
C PRO A 95 4.38 -6.99 -11.30
N ILE A 96 4.43 -6.21 -10.22
CA ILE A 96 3.86 -6.64 -8.95
C ILE A 96 2.35 -6.42 -8.99
N ILE A 97 1.62 -7.52 -8.80
CA ILE A 97 0.16 -7.54 -8.68
C ILE A 97 -0.17 -7.82 -7.22
N VAL A 98 -0.96 -6.95 -6.60
CA VAL A 98 -1.43 -7.08 -5.22
C VAL A 98 -2.76 -7.84 -5.24
N PRO A 99 -2.88 -8.96 -4.50
CA PRO A 99 -4.15 -9.65 -4.34
C PRO A 99 -5.22 -8.74 -3.73
N GLU A 100 -6.47 -8.86 -4.19
CA GLU A 100 -7.60 -8.03 -3.75
C GLU A 100 -7.71 -7.95 -2.22
N LYS A 101 -7.70 -9.10 -1.53
CA LYS A 101 -7.79 -9.16 -0.06
C LYS A 101 -6.66 -8.38 0.63
N GLN A 102 -5.42 -8.52 0.14
CA GLN A 102 -4.26 -7.83 0.68
C GLN A 102 -4.36 -6.32 0.44
N MET A 103 -4.84 -5.90 -0.73
CA MET A 103 -5.06 -4.50 -1.03
C MET A 103 -6.16 -3.90 -0.15
N GLN A 104 -7.28 -4.60 0.05
CA GLN A 104 -8.36 -4.16 0.93
C GLN A 104 -7.87 -3.96 2.37
N GLN A 105 -7.08 -4.90 2.89
CA GLN A 105 -6.47 -4.77 4.23
C GLN A 105 -5.51 -3.58 4.30
N PHE A 106 -4.71 -3.36 3.25
CA PHE A 106 -3.82 -2.22 3.17
C PHE A 106 -4.59 -0.88 3.15
N ILE A 107 -5.65 -0.78 2.35
CA ILE A 107 -6.52 0.40 2.28
C ILE A 107 -7.23 0.62 3.62
N ALA A 108 -7.72 -0.43 4.27
CA ALA A 108 -8.38 -0.34 5.57
C ALA A 108 -7.46 0.28 6.64
N VAL A 109 -6.17 -0.10 6.65
CA VAL A 109 -5.21 0.48 7.58
C VAL A 109 -4.77 1.88 7.14
N SER A 110 -4.26 2.03 5.93
CA SER A 110 -3.65 3.28 5.44
C SER A 110 -4.68 4.40 5.22
N GLY A 111 -5.92 4.05 4.89
CA GLY A 111 -7.03 4.98 4.70
C GLY A 111 -7.50 5.66 6.00
N THR A 112 -7.11 5.17 7.17
CA THR A 112 -7.38 5.86 8.45
C THR A 112 -6.68 7.20 8.57
N ASN A 113 -5.64 7.46 7.75
CA ASN A 113 -4.78 8.63 7.83
C ASN A 113 -4.23 8.90 9.24
N ASN A 114 -4.11 7.83 10.06
CA ASN A 114 -3.65 7.93 11.43
C ASN A 114 -2.14 8.23 11.45
N GLU A 115 -1.75 9.28 12.18
CA GLU A 115 -0.36 9.76 12.27
C GLU A 115 0.58 8.75 12.95
N GLN A 116 0.03 7.79 13.69
CA GLN A 116 0.80 6.73 14.32
C GLN A 116 1.18 5.58 13.37
N LEU A 117 0.66 5.60 12.13
CA LEU A 117 1.03 4.64 11.10
C LEU A 117 2.47 4.87 10.66
N ILE A 118 3.24 3.79 10.60
CA ILE A 118 4.63 3.82 10.14
C ILE A 118 4.69 3.00 8.86
N TYR A 119 5.14 3.64 7.78
CA TYR A 119 5.35 2.99 6.49
C TYR A 119 6.81 2.55 6.42
N LEU A 120 7.02 1.25 6.22
CA LEU A 120 8.35 0.63 6.13
C LEU A 120 8.58 0.09 4.72
N LYS A 121 9.82 0.22 4.25
CA LYS A 121 10.25 -0.42 3.02
C LYS A 121 10.49 -1.93 3.25
N PRO A 122 10.38 -2.77 2.22
CA PRO A 122 10.60 -4.22 2.35
C PRO A 122 11.93 -4.60 3.05
N GLU A 123 12.99 -3.83 2.82
CA GLU A 123 14.32 -4.07 3.40
C GLU A 123 14.40 -3.76 4.90
N GLU A 124 13.51 -2.91 5.40
CA GLU A 124 13.45 -2.49 6.80
C GLU A 124 12.67 -3.48 7.67
N ILE A 125 12.05 -4.50 7.07
CA ILE A 125 11.16 -5.43 7.75
C ILE A 125 11.85 -6.78 7.97
N ASN A 126 12.14 -7.09 9.23
CA ASN A 126 12.63 -8.41 9.60
C ASN A 126 11.46 -9.38 9.91
N LEU A 127 10.92 -10.01 8.86
CA LEU A 127 9.79 -10.95 8.96
C LEU A 127 10.13 -12.27 9.65
N LYS A 128 11.42 -12.61 9.84
CA LYS A 128 11.85 -13.92 10.39
C LYS A 128 11.39 -14.18 11.83
N ARG A 129 10.82 -13.19 12.51
CA ARG A 129 10.36 -13.27 13.91
C ARG A 129 8.89 -12.88 14.09
N GLY A 130 8.15 -12.80 12.99
CA GLY A 130 6.77 -12.35 13.04
C GLY A 130 5.78 -13.50 13.24
N THR A 131 4.68 -13.22 13.93
CA THR A 131 3.58 -14.18 14.11
C THR A 131 2.40 -13.72 13.25
N PRO A 132 1.83 -14.57 12.37
CA PRO A 132 0.63 -14.20 11.62
C PRO A 132 -0.55 -14.01 12.58
N VAL A 133 -1.26 -12.90 12.42
CA VAL A 133 -2.35 -12.49 13.31
C VAL A 133 -3.49 -11.85 12.53
N ARG A 134 -4.68 -11.87 13.12
CA ARG A 134 -5.85 -11.07 12.72
C ARG A 134 -6.23 -10.13 13.86
N ILE A 135 -6.60 -8.91 13.53
CA ILE A 135 -7.11 -7.94 14.48
C ILE A 135 -8.63 -8.09 14.59
N HIS A 136 -9.15 -8.06 15.81
CA HIS A 136 -10.58 -8.06 16.13
C HIS A 136 -10.95 -6.82 16.92
N GLY A 137 -11.92 -6.05 16.46
CA GLY A 137 -12.37 -4.81 17.08
C GLY A 137 -11.50 -3.58 16.79
N GLY A 138 -12.02 -2.41 17.18
CA GLY A 138 -11.39 -1.12 16.92
C GLY A 138 -11.40 -0.70 15.45
N ALA A 139 -10.52 0.24 15.08
CA ALA A 139 -10.46 0.81 13.73
C ALA A 139 -9.84 -0.13 12.67
N PHE A 140 -9.27 -1.25 13.09
CA PHE A 140 -8.55 -2.20 12.22
C PHE A 140 -9.14 -3.62 12.27
N ASP A 141 -10.41 -3.74 12.67
CA ASP A 141 -11.12 -5.03 12.74
C ASP A 141 -11.05 -5.79 11.40
N GLY A 142 -10.76 -7.09 11.47
CA GLY A 142 -10.63 -7.99 10.31
C GLY A 142 -9.31 -7.90 9.54
N VAL A 143 -8.42 -6.97 9.89
CA VAL A 143 -7.10 -6.85 9.21
C VAL A 143 -6.20 -8.00 9.63
N GLU A 144 -5.66 -8.72 8.65
CA GLU A 144 -4.63 -9.74 8.86
C GLU A 144 -3.25 -9.17 8.56
N GLY A 145 -2.26 -9.60 9.33
CA GLY A 145 -0.89 -9.15 9.16
C GLY A 145 0.08 -10.00 9.95
N ILE A 146 1.30 -9.48 10.07
CA ILE A 146 2.37 -10.12 10.82
C ILE A 146 2.63 -9.26 12.06
N PHE A 147 2.44 -9.86 13.23
CA PHE A 147 2.79 -9.27 14.50
C PHE A 147 4.31 -9.19 14.65
N VAL A 148 4.84 -8.00 14.87
CA VAL A 148 6.29 -7.80 15.11
C VAL A 148 6.49 -7.09 16.44
N LYS A 149 7.24 -7.75 17.34
CA LYS A 149 7.65 -7.14 18.61
C LYS A 149 8.88 -6.25 18.39
N VAL A 150 8.70 -4.94 18.40
CA VAL A 150 9.81 -3.99 18.33
C VAL A 150 10.51 -3.94 19.69
N LYS A 151 11.82 -4.17 19.73
CA LYS A 151 12.61 -4.10 20.98
C LYS A 151 12.54 -2.68 21.58
N GLY A 152 12.28 -2.56 22.88
CA GLY A 152 12.28 -1.29 23.61
C GLY A 152 10.95 -0.52 23.58
N ILE A 153 10.01 -0.94 22.74
CA ILE A 153 8.67 -0.36 22.66
C ILE A 153 7.69 -1.35 23.30
N ARG A 154 6.99 -0.91 24.35
CA ARG A 154 5.98 -1.74 25.04
C ARG A 154 4.72 -1.92 24.19
N SER A 155 4.54 -1.04 23.20
CA SER A 155 3.40 -1.01 22.31
C SER A 155 3.49 -2.07 21.21
N ARG A 156 2.39 -2.82 21.09
CA ARG A 156 2.22 -3.93 20.16
C ARG A 156 1.71 -3.38 18.83
N ARG A 157 2.38 -3.74 17.73
CA ARG A 157 2.03 -3.26 16.38
C ARG A 157 1.87 -4.43 15.42
N VAL A 158 0.89 -4.34 14.54
CA VAL A 158 0.65 -5.30 13.46
C VAL A 158 1.13 -4.72 12.15
N VAL A 159 1.87 -5.50 11.38
CA VAL A 159 2.44 -5.12 10.10
C VAL A 159 1.61 -5.74 8.98
N VAL A 160 0.99 -4.92 8.14
CA VAL A 160 0.34 -5.34 6.89
C VAL A 160 1.35 -5.19 5.77
N LEU A 161 1.81 -6.32 5.22
CA LEU A 161 2.80 -6.36 4.15
C LEU A 161 2.10 -6.39 2.79
N ILE A 162 2.57 -5.58 1.84
CA ILE A 162 2.41 -5.81 0.40
C ILE A 162 3.76 -6.30 -0.12
N LYS A 163 3.80 -7.59 -0.51
CA LYS A 163 5.04 -8.27 -0.88
C LYS A 163 5.74 -7.55 -2.04
N GLY A 164 7.03 -7.25 -1.86
CA GLY A 164 7.85 -6.59 -2.88
C GLY A 164 7.58 -5.09 -3.07
N VAL A 165 6.67 -4.49 -2.30
CA VAL A 165 6.32 -3.06 -2.41
C VAL A 165 6.62 -2.31 -1.12
N THR A 166 5.93 -2.64 -0.03
CA THR A 166 6.01 -1.91 1.24
C THR A 166 5.28 -2.68 2.34
N ALA A 167 5.47 -2.32 3.60
CA ALA A 167 4.53 -2.65 4.65
C ALA A 167 4.08 -1.44 5.43
N VAL A 168 2.83 -1.50 5.90
CA VAL A 168 2.24 -0.53 6.81
C VAL A 168 2.18 -1.15 8.18
N VAL A 169 2.78 -0.46 9.14
CA VAL A 169 2.70 -0.78 10.55
C VAL A 169 1.54 0.03 11.14
N THR A 170 0.58 -0.69 11.70
CA THR A 170 -0.57 -0.12 12.42
C THR A 170 -0.12 0.69 13.65
N ALA A 171 -1.05 1.50 14.17
CA ALA A 171 -0.94 2.11 15.49
C ALA A 171 -0.82 1.04 16.59
N GLU A 172 -0.63 1.45 17.84
CA GLU A 172 -0.63 0.50 18.96
C GLU A 172 -1.99 -0.21 19.08
N ILE A 173 -1.96 -1.55 19.12
CA ILE A 173 -3.16 -2.40 19.25
C ILE A 173 -3.13 -3.11 20.60
N GLN A 174 -4.26 -3.10 21.32
CA GLN A 174 -4.43 -3.81 22.58
C GLN A 174 -4.43 -5.33 22.35
N SER A 175 -3.90 -6.12 23.30
CA SER A 175 -3.67 -7.57 23.08
C SER A 175 -4.92 -8.41 22.94
N ASP A 176 -5.99 -8.00 23.60
CA ASP A 176 -7.31 -8.62 23.55
C ASP A 176 -7.96 -8.54 22.17
N LEU A 177 -7.50 -7.59 21.35
CA LEU A 177 -7.94 -7.38 19.97
C LEU A 177 -7.10 -8.17 18.95
N ILE A 178 -6.23 -9.10 19.37
CA ILE A 178 -5.32 -9.82 18.46
C ILE A 178 -5.58 -11.34 18.55
N GLU A 179 -6.01 -11.93 17.44
CA GLU A 179 -6.09 -13.37 17.23
C GLU A 179 -4.82 -13.86 16.53
N VAL A 180 -4.16 -14.87 17.08
CA VAL A 180 -3.02 -15.54 16.40
C VAL A 180 -3.57 -16.55 15.40
N LEU A 181 -3.17 -16.40 14.14
CA LEU A 181 -3.46 -17.39 13.11
C LEU A 181 -2.37 -18.46 13.21
N SER A 182 -2.73 -19.72 13.45
CA SER A 182 -1.77 -20.81 13.32
C SER A 182 -1.39 -20.98 11.85
N ALA A 183 -0.09 -21.08 11.57
CA ALA A 183 0.35 -21.60 10.28
C ALA A 183 0.00 -23.10 10.25
N GLN A 184 -0.97 -23.48 9.42
CA GLN A 184 -1.14 -24.87 9.01
C GLN A 184 -0.06 -25.24 8.00
#